data_AF-A0A7S2PQ16-F1
#
_entry.id   AF-A0A7S2PQ16-F1
#
_cell.length_a   1.000
_cell.length_b   1.000
_cell.length_c   1.000
_cell.angle_alpha   90.00
_cell.angle_beta   90.00
_cell.angle_gamma   90.00
#
_symmetry.space_group_name_H-M   'P 1'
#
loop_
_entity.id
_entity.type
_entity.pdbx_description
1 polymer ?
#
loop_
_entity_poly.entity_id
_entity_poly.type
_entity_poly.pdbx_seq_one_letter_code
_entity_poly.pdbx_strand_id
1 'polypeptide(L)'
;SPRDLNDLEGVDGDPRTLDKLLDGVGCTVDDAHMWLAPFIKAQAPAADQAGLLGRTEDFSQRRNLVRVDFQGARREVAGFNMWNYNKNVEATSRGVREFSVFCDDRYIATFLCRKAPGHVHFDFKQVILLDQPPSAESNVRRANALPAVPRLPSRTRGDRRSAG
;
A
#
# COMPACT_ATOMS: atom_id res chain seq x y z
N SER A 1 4.52 0.71 -17.75
CA SER A 1 3.28 0.24 -17.12
C SER A 1 2.15 1.17 -17.46
N PRO A 2 0.94 0.66 -17.78
CA PRO A 2 -0.24 1.50 -18.01
C PRO A 2 -0.50 2.39 -16.79
N ARG A 3 -0.92 3.62 -17.06
CA ARG A 3 -1.19 4.66 -16.07
C ARG A 3 -2.38 4.32 -15.19
N ASP A 4 -3.46 3.86 -15.81
CA ASP A 4 -4.68 3.39 -15.17
C ASP A 4 -5.43 2.44 -16.12
N LEU A 5 -6.68 2.08 -15.82
CA LEU A 5 -7.45 1.15 -16.64
C LEU A 5 -7.83 1.69 -18.02
N ASN A 6 -7.88 3.02 -18.21
CA ASN A 6 -8.27 3.62 -19.49
C ASN A 6 -7.20 3.47 -20.58
N ASP A 7 -5.99 3.01 -20.22
CA ASP A 7 -4.95 2.64 -21.20
C ASP A 7 -5.20 1.25 -21.82
N LEU A 8 -6.19 0.49 -21.35
CA LEU A 8 -6.55 -0.82 -21.89
C LEU A 8 -7.54 -0.70 -23.06
N GLU A 9 -7.32 -1.49 -24.11
CA GLU A 9 -8.23 -1.53 -25.26
C GLU A 9 -9.67 -1.91 -24.83
N GLY A 10 -10.64 -1.11 -25.26
CA GLY A 10 -12.06 -1.33 -24.96
C GLY A 10 -12.51 -0.88 -23.57
N VAL A 11 -11.62 -0.27 -22.77
CA VAL A 11 -11.98 0.37 -21.50
C VAL A 11 -11.99 1.89 -21.71
N ASP A 12 -13.11 2.53 -21.37
CA ASP A 12 -13.24 3.99 -21.41
C ASP A 12 -14.10 4.47 -20.23
N GLY A 13 -13.84 5.69 -19.78
CA GLY A 13 -14.59 6.37 -18.72
C GLY A 13 -14.44 5.79 -17.32
N ASP A 14 -13.43 4.96 -17.05
CA ASP A 14 -13.18 4.47 -15.69
C ASP A 14 -12.67 5.63 -14.81
N PRO A 15 -13.34 5.95 -13.68
CA PRO A 15 -13.00 7.11 -12.87
C PRO A 15 -11.73 6.93 -12.03
N ARG A 16 -11.14 5.73 -12.00
CA ARG A 16 -10.02 5.36 -11.11
C ARG A 16 -8.66 5.73 -11.69
N THR A 17 -8.52 7.00 -12.04
CA THR A 17 -7.39 7.56 -12.78
C THR A 17 -6.23 7.99 -11.89
N LEU A 18 -5.04 8.20 -12.47
CA LEU A 18 -3.82 8.53 -11.71
C LEU A 18 -3.94 9.80 -10.84
N ASP A 19 -4.74 10.79 -11.26
CA ASP A 19 -4.92 12.03 -10.50
C ASP A 19 -5.50 11.81 -9.10
N LYS A 20 -6.17 10.66 -8.85
CA LYS A 20 -6.68 10.30 -7.52
C LYS A 20 -5.58 10.08 -6.48
N LEU A 21 -4.32 9.94 -6.90
CA LEU A 21 -3.19 9.94 -5.97
C LEU A 21 -3.00 11.29 -5.25
N LEU A 22 -3.50 12.39 -5.83
CA LEU A 22 -3.24 13.76 -5.39
C LEU A 22 -4.51 14.62 -5.27
N ASP A 23 -5.71 14.03 -5.31
CA ASP A 23 -6.99 14.76 -5.28
C ASP A 23 -7.39 15.24 -3.87
N GLY A 24 -6.66 14.83 -2.84
CA GLY A 24 -6.87 15.21 -1.45
C GLY A 24 -7.90 14.36 -0.69
N VAL A 25 -8.49 13.34 -1.32
CA VAL A 25 -9.58 12.52 -0.75
C VAL A 25 -9.08 11.13 -0.35
N GLY A 26 -8.18 11.06 0.62
CA GLY A 26 -7.57 9.79 1.06
C GLY A 26 -8.46 8.90 1.96
N CYS A 27 -9.31 9.50 2.81
CA CYS A 27 -10.20 8.76 3.71
C CYS A 27 -11.57 8.53 3.06
N THR A 28 -11.66 7.52 2.19
CA THR A 28 -12.87 7.25 1.39
C THR A 28 -13.13 5.76 1.17
N VAL A 29 -14.38 5.42 0.82
CA VAL A 29 -14.80 4.14 0.22
C VAL A 29 -15.34 4.31 -1.19
N ASP A 30 -15.47 5.55 -1.66
CA ASP A 30 -15.87 5.86 -3.03
C ASP A 30 -14.68 5.61 -3.97
N ASP A 31 -14.83 4.66 -4.89
CA ASP A 31 -13.75 4.32 -5.80
C ASP A 31 -13.52 5.37 -6.89
N ALA A 32 -14.43 6.34 -7.10
CA ALA A 32 -14.13 7.50 -7.92
C ALA A 32 -13.01 8.39 -7.35
N HIS A 33 -12.63 8.18 -6.08
CA HIS A 33 -11.51 8.81 -5.39
C HIS A 33 -10.35 7.84 -5.14
N MET A 34 -10.25 6.76 -5.92
CA MET A 34 -9.17 5.77 -5.80
C MET A 34 -8.47 5.59 -7.13
N TRP A 35 -7.15 5.37 -7.11
CA TRP A 35 -6.40 5.02 -8.32
C TRP A 35 -6.40 3.50 -8.52
N LEU A 36 -6.59 3.05 -9.76
CA LEU A 36 -6.44 1.65 -10.15
C LEU A 36 -5.67 1.53 -11.46
N ALA A 37 -4.54 0.82 -11.40
CA ALA A 37 -3.77 0.44 -12.57
C ALA A 37 -3.78 -1.08 -12.78
N PRO A 38 -3.69 -1.54 -14.05
CA PRO A 38 -3.48 -2.96 -14.34
C PRO A 38 -2.28 -3.50 -13.58
N PHE A 39 -2.43 -4.68 -12.95
CA PHE A 39 -1.32 -5.32 -12.26
C PHE A 39 -0.57 -6.25 -13.19
N ILE A 40 0.65 -5.87 -13.55
CA ILE A 40 1.57 -6.73 -14.30
C ILE A 40 2.29 -7.62 -13.27
N LYS A 41 1.92 -8.90 -13.21
CA LYS A 41 2.69 -9.89 -12.45
C LYS A 41 4.07 -9.99 -13.08
N ALA A 42 5.13 -9.71 -12.33
CA ALA A 42 6.46 -10.16 -12.71
C ALA A 42 6.42 -11.69 -12.88
N GLN A 43 6.76 -12.22 -14.06
CA GLN A 43 7.09 -13.64 -14.15
C GLN A 43 8.22 -13.92 -13.15
N ALA A 44 8.10 -15.01 -12.39
CA ALA A 44 9.18 -15.46 -11.54
C ALA A 44 10.45 -15.55 -12.40
N PRO A 45 11.62 -15.09 -11.90
CA PRO A 45 12.86 -15.36 -12.60
C PRO A 45 12.91 -16.87 -12.83
N ALA A 46 13.26 -17.30 -14.04
CA ALA A 46 13.68 -18.66 -14.25
C ALA A 46 14.78 -18.96 -13.22
N ALA A 47 14.88 -20.21 -12.80
CA ALA A 47 15.68 -20.63 -11.65
C ALA A 47 17.20 -20.59 -11.91
N ASP A 48 17.70 -19.58 -12.62
CA ASP A 48 19.09 -19.32 -12.90
C ASP A 48 19.60 -18.17 -12.01
N GLN A 49 20.41 -18.53 -11.03
CA GLN A 49 21.01 -17.65 -10.02
C GLN A 49 21.95 -16.55 -10.57
N ALA A 50 22.03 -16.37 -11.89
CA ALA A 50 22.84 -15.35 -12.56
C ALA A 50 22.19 -13.95 -12.59
N GLY A 51 20.90 -13.82 -12.28
CA GLY A 51 20.18 -12.54 -12.30
C GLY A 51 20.36 -11.66 -11.06
N LEU A 52 21.03 -12.15 -10.01
CA LEU A 52 21.14 -11.42 -8.73
C LEU A 52 22.29 -10.39 -8.70
N LEU A 53 23.25 -10.49 -9.63
CA LEU A 53 24.44 -9.65 -9.67
C LEU A 53 24.69 -9.16 -11.09
N GLY A 54 24.05 -8.05 -11.46
CA GLY A 54 24.51 -7.23 -12.57
C GLY A 54 24.03 -7.64 -13.96
N ARG A 55 22.77 -7.33 -14.27
CA ARG A 55 22.42 -6.75 -15.57
C ARG A 55 21.43 -5.63 -15.34
N THR A 56 21.68 -4.50 -15.99
CA THR A 56 20.76 -3.37 -16.14
C THR A 56 19.58 -3.82 -17.02
N GLU A 57 18.75 -4.74 -16.52
CA GLU A 57 17.50 -5.07 -17.21
C GLU A 57 16.49 -3.96 -16.91
N ASP A 58 15.78 -3.54 -17.94
CA ASP A 58 14.73 -2.52 -17.93
C ASP A 58 13.68 -2.86 -16.86
N PHE A 59 13.87 -2.30 -15.65
CA PHE A 59 13.00 -2.51 -14.49
C PHE A 59 11.56 -2.04 -14.74
N SER A 60 11.31 -1.27 -15.82
CA SER A 60 9.99 -0.72 -16.16
C SER A 60 8.98 -1.78 -16.61
N GLN A 61 9.42 -2.94 -17.11
CA GLN A 61 8.52 -3.91 -17.74
C GLN A 61 7.90 -4.92 -16.78
N ARG A 62 8.35 -4.99 -15.52
CA ARG A 62 7.95 -6.07 -14.59
C ARG A 62 7.21 -5.61 -13.33
N ARG A 63 6.96 -4.31 -13.13
CA ARG A 63 6.30 -3.79 -11.92
C ARG A 63 5.47 -2.55 -12.22
N ASN A 64 4.48 -2.28 -11.36
CA ASN A 64 3.83 -0.97 -11.34
C ASN A 64 4.78 0.04 -10.70
N LEU A 65 5.13 1.09 -11.44
CA LEU A 65 6.04 2.15 -11.02
C LEU A 65 5.28 3.47 -10.97
N VAL A 66 5.36 4.15 -9.83
CA VAL A 66 4.92 5.54 -9.67
C VAL A 66 6.16 6.40 -9.51
N ARG A 67 6.34 7.38 -10.40
CA ARG A 67 7.44 8.35 -10.33
C ARG A 67 6.89 9.72 -9.95
N VAL A 68 7.48 10.31 -8.92
CA VAL A 68 7.20 11.69 -8.50
C VAL A 68 8.43 12.53 -8.85
N ASP A 69 8.22 13.57 -9.65
CA ASP A 69 9.28 14.45 -10.15
C ASP A 69 9.00 15.89 -9.69
N PHE A 70 9.99 16.51 -9.04
CA PHE A 70 9.88 17.88 -8.50
C PHE A 70 10.40 18.96 -9.46
N GLN A 71 10.53 18.64 -10.76
CA GLN A 71 10.83 19.57 -11.86
C GLN A 71 12.11 20.40 -11.61
N GLY A 72 13.16 19.75 -11.10
CA GLY A 72 14.48 20.35 -10.90
C GLY A 72 14.65 21.19 -9.62
N ALA A 73 13.59 21.42 -8.84
CA ALA A 73 13.74 22.01 -7.51
C ALA A 73 14.20 20.94 -6.51
N ARG A 74 15.34 21.17 -5.83
CA ARG A 74 15.75 20.30 -4.73
C ARG A 74 14.72 20.38 -3.61
N ARG A 75 14.12 19.24 -3.25
CA ARG A 75 13.17 19.11 -2.15
C ARG A 75 13.67 18.06 -1.18
N GLU A 76 13.57 18.37 0.10
CA GLU A 76 13.75 17.38 1.15
C GLU A 76 12.42 16.71 1.42
N VAL A 77 12.38 15.38 1.30
CA VAL A 77 11.17 14.57 1.50
C VAL A 77 11.42 13.66 2.70
N ALA A 78 10.77 13.95 3.82
CA ALA A 78 10.88 13.12 5.02
C ALA A 78 10.01 11.85 4.94
N GLY A 79 8.93 11.88 4.16
CA GLY A 79 7.93 10.83 4.15
C GLY A 79 6.71 11.17 3.31
N PHE A 80 5.74 10.26 3.30
CA PHE A 80 4.44 10.46 2.66
C PHE A 80 3.35 9.66 3.36
N ASN A 81 2.10 10.05 3.13
CA ASN A 81 0.94 9.31 3.60
C ASN A 81 0.48 8.35 2.51
N MET A 82 0.14 7.12 2.91
CA MET A 82 -0.41 6.12 2.02
C MET A 82 -1.79 5.66 2.52
N TRP A 83 -2.78 5.80 1.64
CA TRP A 83 -4.08 5.15 1.77
C TRP A 83 -4.13 4.00 0.77
N ASN A 84 -4.61 2.85 1.20
CA ASN A 84 -4.70 1.66 0.36
C ASN A 84 -6.12 1.51 -0.20
N TYR A 85 -6.31 0.75 -1.28
CA TYR A 85 -7.60 0.60 -1.97
C TYR A 85 -8.71 0.14 -1.00
N ASN A 86 -9.79 0.94 -0.83
CA ASN A 86 -10.71 0.82 0.30
C ASN A 86 -12.21 0.74 -0.07
N LYS A 87 -12.55 0.33 -1.30
CA LYS A 87 -13.96 0.37 -1.75
C LYS A 87 -14.94 -0.40 -0.85
N ASN A 88 -14.58 -1.63 -0.50
CA ASN A 88 -15.33 -2.52 0.40
C ASN A 88 -14.43 -3.68 0.86
N VAL A 89 -14.90 -4.48 1.81
CA VAL A 89 -14.12 -5.56 2.45
C VAL A 89 -13.59 -6.58 1.42
N GLU A 90 -14.36 -6.86 0.38
CA GLU A 90 -14.00 -7.81 -0.68
C GLU A 90 -12.94 -7.20 -1.61
N ALA A 91 -13.10 -5.93 -1.97
CA ALA A 91 -12.27 -5.23 -2.94
C ALA A 91 -10.93 -4.74 -2.39
N THR A 92 -10.78 -4.61 -1.07
CA THR A 92 -9.55 -4.18 -0.40
C THR A 92 -8.35 -5.11 -0.65
N SER A 93 -8.59 -6.32 -1.17
CA SER A 93 -7.55 -7.24 -1.66
C SER A 93 -6.79 -6.73 -2.90
N ARG A 94 -7.33 -5.75 -3.63
CA ARG A 94 -6.68 -5.09 -4.77
C ARG A 94 -5.56 -4.14 -4.36
N GLY A 95 -5.51 -3.79 -3.08
CA GLY A 95 -4.53 -2.86 -2.53
C GLY A 95 -3.09 -3.37 -2.62
N VAL A 96 -2.15 -2.45 -2.46
CA VAL A 96 -0.71 -2.76 -2.41
C VAL A 96 -0.43 -3.55 -1.14
N ARG A 97 0.30 -4.67 -1.26
CA ARG A 97 0.81 -5.45 -0.12
C ARG A 97 2.17 -4.95 0.34
N GLU A 98 3.05 -4.67 -0.61
CA GLU A 98 4.41 -4.20 -0.39
C GLU A 98 4.84 -3.30 -1.54
N PHE A 99 5.72 -2.34 -1.27
CA PHE A 99 6.34 -1.50 -2.29
C PHE A 99 7.76 -1.13 -1.87
N SER A 100 8.63 -0.92 -2.86
CA SER A 100 9.99 -0.43 -2.65
C SER A 100 10.07 1.05 -3.00
N VAL A 101 10.79 1.83 -2.20
CA VAL A 101 11.03 3.26 -2.44
C VAL A 101 12.46 3.47 -2.89
N PHE A 102 12.60 4.31 -3.91
CA PHE A 102 13.88 4.82 -4.40
C PHE A 102 13.82 6.34 -4.36
N CYS A 103 14.92 6.98 -3.96
CA CYS A 103 15.11 8.44 -4.03
C CYS A 103 16.32 8.70 -4.91
N ASP A 104 16.15 9.44 -6.01
CA ASP A 104 17.21 9.69 -7.02
C ASP A 104 17.95 8.39 -7.40
N ASP A 105 17.17 7.37 -7.77
CA ASP A 105 17.62 6.01 -8.12
C ASP A 105 18.32 5.21 -7.01
N ARG A 106 18.43 5.77 -5.80
CA ARG A 106 18.96 5.07 -4.62
C ARG A 106 17.85 4.37 -3.87
N TYR A 107 17.97 3.06 -3.72
CA TYR A 107 17.07 2.26 -2.90
C TYR A 107 17.09 2.75 -1.44
N ILE A 108 15.90 3.01 -0.89
CA ILE A 108 15.71 3.38 0.51
C ILE A 108 15.33 2.14 1.31
N ALA A 109 14.14 1.57 1.04
CA ALA A 109 13.62 0.40 1.73
C ALA A 109 12.42 -0.20 1.01
N THR A 110 12.00 -1.37 1.47
CA THR A 110 10.73 -2.00 1.11
C THR A 110 9.80 -1.95 2.30
N PHE A 111 8.61 -1.40 2.10
CA PHE A 111 7.59 -1.21 3.13
C PHE A 111 6.44 -2.19 2.92
N LEU A 112 5.94 -2.75 4.02
CA LEU A 112 4.69 -3.49 4.04
C LEU A 112 3.51 -2.53 4.23
N CYS A 113 2.49 -2.67 3.41
CA CYS A 113 1.24 -1.95 3.52
C CYS A 113 0.23 -2.75 4.35
N ARG A 114 -0.51 -2.05 5.20
CA ARG A 114 -1.74 -2.62 5.77
C ARG A 114 -2.81 -2.71 4.69
N LYS A 115 -3.56 -3.81 4.70
CA LYS A 115 -4.81 -3.92 3.96
C LYS A 115 -5.80 -2.89 4.51
N ALA A 116 -6.51 -2.18 3.64
CA ALA A 116 -7.55 -1.26 4.07
C ALA A 116 -8.78 -2.04 4.60
N PRO A 117 -9.60 -1.45 5.48
CA PRO A 117 -10.64 -2.19 6.19
C PRO A 117 -11.98 -2.31 5.43
N GLY A 118 -12.18 -1.57 4.35
CA GLY A 118 -13.44 -1.52 3.60
C GLY A 118 -14.49 -0.57 4.18
N HIS A 119 -14.09 0.31 5.11
CA HIS A 119 -14.94 1.32 5.73
C HIS A 119 -14.09 2.54 6.14
N VAL A 120 -14.73 3.63 6.58
CA VAL A 120 -14.10 4.92 6.92
C VAL A 120 -14.46 5.42 8.32
N HIS A 121 -14.58 4.51 9.29
CA HIS A 121 -14.85 4.89 10.68
C HIS A 121 -13.71 5.72 11.30
N PHE A 122 -12.50 5.59 10.75
CA PHE A 122 -11.30 6.32 11.12
C PHE A 122 -10.47 6.61 9.87
N ASP A 123 -9.52 7.54 9.98
CA ASP A 123 -8.48 7.70 8.97
C ASP A 123 -7.44 6.58 9.13
N PHE A 124 -7.50 5.59 8.25
CA PHE A 124 -6.62 4.40 8.27
C PHE A 124 -5.27 4.60 7.55
N LYS A 125 -4.87 5.86 7.28
CA LYS A 125 -3.59 6.16 6.62
C LYS A 125 -2.41 5.45 7.26
N GLN A 126 -1.45 5.08 6.42
CA GLN A 126 -0.14 4.63 6.82
C GLN A 126 0.85 5.74 6.52
N VAL A 127 1.49 6.29 7.56
CA VAL A 127 2.59 7.23 7.40
C VAL A 127 3.84 6.43 7.05
N ILE A 128 4.51 6.81 5.97
CA ILE A 128 5.76 6.24 5.50
C ILE A 128 6.85 7.26 5.79
N LEU A 129 7.76 6.93 6.69
CA LEU A 129 8.91 7.75 7.04
C LEU A 129 10.15 7.20 6.33
N LEU A 130 10.83 8.04 5.56
CA LEU A 130 12.00 7.64 4.75
C LEU A 130 13.29 7.64 5.55
N ASP A 131 13.35 8.41 6.64
CA ASP A 131 14.45 8.46 7.60
C ASP A 131 14.41 7.33 8.64
N GLN A 132 13.27 6.61 8.73
CA GLN A 132 13.06 5.48 9.64
C GLN A 132 12.59 4.23 8.88
N PRO A 133 13.41 3.70 7.95
CA PRO A 133 13.02 2.53 7.18
C PRO A 133 12.87 1.29 8.07
N PRO A 134 11.95 0.36 7.72
CA PRO A 134 11.79 -0.89 8.45
C PRO A 134 13.08 -1.71 8.41
N SER A 135 13.50 -2.25 9.56
CA SER A 135 14.63 -3.18 9.59
C SER A 135 14.25 -4.50 8.91
N ALA A 136 15.23 -5.21 8.34
CA ALA A 136 15.01 -6.53 7.76
C ALA A 136 14.32 -7.50 8.74
N GLU A 137 14.64 -7.39 10.05
CA GLU A 137 14.03 -8.21 11.10
C GLU A 137 12.56 -7.86 11.36
N SER A 138 12.15 -6.60 11.20
CA SER A 138 10.77 -6.17 11.45
C SER A 138 9.76 -6.78 10.47
N ASN A 139 10.20 -7.01 9.23
CA ASN A 139 9.38 -7.63 8.18
C ASN A 139 9.19 -9.14 8.44
N VAL A 140 10.22 -9.83 8.97
CA VAL A 140 10.15 -11.27 9.32
C VAL A 140 9.25 -11.51 10.52
N ARG A 141 9.35 -10.68 11.57
CA ARG A 141 8.53 -10.83 12.79
C ARG A 141 7.03 -10.65 12.51
N ARG A 142 6.64 -9.76 11.58
CA ARG A 142 5.23 -9.56 11.22
C ARG A 142 4.65 -10.66 10.34
N ALA A 143 5.43 -11.23 9.42
CA ALA A 143 4.97 -12.36 8.61
C ALA A 143 4.67 -13.61 9.46
N ASN A 144 5.40 -13.78 10.57
CA ASN A 144 5.26 -14.92 11.48
C ASN A 144 4.41 -14.64 12.73
N ALA A 145 3.85 -13.43 12.88
CA ALA A 145 3.01 -13.11 14.03
C ALA A 145 1.56 -13.56 13.76
N LEU A 146 1.05 -14.45 14.61
CA LEU A 146 -0.38 -14.77 14.64
C LEU A 146 -1.17 -13.49 14.96
N PRO A 147 -2.31 -13.23 14.30
CA PRO A 147 -3.13 -12.07 14.60
C PRO A 147 -3.54 -12.09 16.08
N ALA A 148 -3.27 -10.98 16.78
CA ALA A 148 -3.65 -10.85 18.17
C ALA A 148 -5.17 -10.88 18.29
N VAL A 149 -5.70 -11.93 18.94
CA VAL A 149 -7.14 -12.02 19.26
C VAL A 149 -7.45 -10.96 20.31
N PRO A 150 -8.35 -10.00 20.05
CA PRO A 150 -8.77 -9.04 21.06
C PRO A 150 -9.39 -9.79 22.23
N ARG A 151 -8.81 -9.66 23.43
CA ARG A 151 -9.40 -10.23 24.64
C ARG A 151 -10.64 -9.42 25.00
N LEU A 152 -11.81 -10.03 24.91
CA LEU A 152 -13.04 -9.44 25.45
C LEU A 152 -12.85 -9.15 26.95
N PRO A 153 -13.28 -7.97 27.44
CA PRO A 153 -13.24 -7.68 28.86
C PRO A 153 -14.07 -8.72 29.61
N SER A 154 -13.49 -9.32 30.65
CA SER A 154 -14.20 -10.23 31.53
C SER A 154 -15.35 -9.48 32.19
N ARG A 155 -16.59 -9.95 31.96
CA ARG A 155 -17.76 -9.46 32.70
C ARG A 155 -17.53 -9.75 34.19
N THR A 156 -17.20 -8.73 34.97
CA THR A 156 -17.31 -8.80 36.42
C THR A 156 -18.80 -8.91 36.74
N ARG A 157 -19.18 -10.00 37.40
CA ARG A 157 -20.54 -10.26 37.84
C ARG A 157 -20.80 -9.35 39.04
N GLY A 158 -21.25 -8.12 38.76
CA GLY A 158 -21.58 -7.11 39.76
C GLY A 158 -22.74 -7.55 40.64
N ASP A 159 -22.57 -7.33 41.94
CA ASP A 159 -23.45 -7.66 43.06
C ASP A 159 -24.91 -7.28 42.84
N ARG A 160 -25.81 -8.25 43.07
CA ARG A 160 -27.21 -7.96 43.39
C ARG A 160 -27.25 -7.37 44.79
N ARG A 161 -27.38 -6.04 44.88
CA ARG A 161 -27.87 -5.40 46.10
C ARG A 161 -29.32 -5.85 46.32
N SER A 162 -29.56 -6.45 47.48
CA SER A 162 -30.87 -6.64 48.07
C SER A 162 -31.48 -5.28 48.40
N ALA A 163 -32.67 -5.01 47.86
CA ALA A 163 -33.59 -4.02 48.42
C ALA A 163 -34.68 -4.81 49.16
N GLY A 164 -34.95 -4.40 50.41
CA GLY A 164 -35.96 -4.98 51.29
C GLY A 164 -37.38 -4.52 50.97
#